data_AF-A0A9P7DJW3-F1
#
_entry.id   AF-A0A9P7DJW3-F1
#
_cell.length_a   1.000
_cell.length_b   1.000
_cell.length_c   1.000
_cell.angle_alpha   90.00
_cell.angle_beta   90.00
_cell.angle_gamma   90.00
#
_symmetry.space_group_name_H-M   'P 1'
#
loop_
_entity.id
_entity.type
_entity.pdbx_description
1 polymer ?
#
loop_
_entity_poly.entity_id
_entity_poly.type
_entity_poly.pdbx_seq_one_letter_code
_entity_poly.pdbx_strand_id
1 'polypeptide(L)'
;VLCERAFSSSGETCALRHSRILPDLLGKLQVFKYIYKGERLDFAADWIATEADYGIEGDVTQSAVEELLSSGKIEELAELLSNITCP
;
A
#
# COMPACT_ATOMS: atom_id res chain seq x y z
N VAL A 1 27.49 21.56 -3.91
CA VAL A 1 27.73 20.35 -3.09
C VAL A 1 26.42 19.74 -2.57
N LEU A 2 25.37 19.65 -3.40
CA LEU A 2 24.10 18.98 -3.03
C LEU A 2 24.07 17.52 -3.50
N CYS A 3 24.73 17.22 -4.62
CA CYS A 3 24.82 15.85 -5.16
C CYS A 3 25.61 14.91 -4.25
N GLU A 4 26.77 15.33 -3.74
CA GLU A 4 27.65 14.44 -2.96
C GLU A 4 26.95 13.84 -1.74
N ARG A 5 26.18 14.64 -0.98
CA ARG A 5 25.43 14.16 0.19
C ARG A 5 24.33 13.15 -0.18
N ALA A 6 23.68 13.29 -1.35
CA ALA A 6 22.67 12.35 -1.81
C ALA A 6 23.27 11.01 -2.25
N PHE A 7 24.49 11.03 -2.81
CA PHE A 7 25.22 9.84 -3.27
C PHE A 7 26.02 9.13 -2.16
N SER A 8 26.43 9.82 -1.10
CA SER A 8 27.12 9.18 0.03
C SER A 8 26.25 8.13 0.74
N SER A 9 24.92 8.31 0.72
CA SER A 9 23.99 7.36 1.35
C SER A 9 23.83 6.04 0.59
N SER A 10 24.25 5.95 -0.68
CA SER A 10 24.17 4.71 -1.49
C SER A 10 25.48 3.92 -1.52
N GLY A 11 26.53 4.39 -0.82
CA GLY A 11 27.84 3.73 -0.82
C GLY A 11 27.79 2.29 -0.28
N GLU A 12 26.97 2.02 0.74
CA GLU A 12 26.86 0.68 1.34
C GLU A 12 26.20 -0.34 0.39
N THR A 13 25.14 0.07 -0.31
CA THR A 13 24.38 -0.76 -1.25
C THR A 13 25.08 -0.92 -2.60
N CYS A 14 25.87 0.07 -3.01
CA CYS A 14 26.51 0.12 -4.32
C CYS A 14 27.96 -0.41 -4.33
N ALA A 15 28.68 -0.35 -3.19
CA ALA A 15 30.09 -0.75 -3.14
C ALA A 15 30.36 -1.99 -2.25
N LEU A 16 29.63 -2.20 -1.15
CA LEU A 16 29.95 -3.26 -0.18
C LEU A 16 29.18 -4.57 -0.38
N ARG A 17 27.97 -4.50 -0.95
CA ARG A 17 27.22 -5.68 -1.40
C ARG A 17 27.16 -5.63 -2.92
N HIS A 18 27.76 -6.63 -3.55
CA HIS A 18 27.94 -6.81 -4.99
C HIS A 18 26.61 -7.00 -5.76
N SER A 19 25.62 -6.14 -5.53
CA SER A 19 24.44 -6.07 -6.36
C SER A 19 24.92 -5.59 -7.74
N ARG A 20 24.88 -6.47 -8.75
CA ARG A 20 25.25 -6.17 -10.15
C ARG A 20 24.21 -5.25 -10.79
N ILE A 21 23.91 -4.14 -10.13
CA ILE A 21 22.99 -3.13 -10.62
C ILE A 21 23.77 -2.35 -11.67
N LEU A 22 23.24 -2.32 -12.90
CA LEU A 22 23.84 -1.53 -13.96
C LEU A 22 23.85 -0.05 -13.55
N PRO A 23 24.92 0.71 -13.88
CA PRO A 23 25.02 2.13 -13.53
C PRO A 23 23.82 2.97 -14.00
N ASP A 24 23.27 2.64 -15.17
CA ASP A 24 22.05 3.29 -15.70
C ASP A 24 20.82 3.04 -14.83
N LEU A 25 20.64 1.82 -14.34
CA LEU A 25 19.56 1.45 -13.41
C LEU A 25 19.75 2.16 -12.06
N LEU A 26 20.98 2.23 -11.56
CA LEU A 26 21.30 2.95 -10.32
C LEU A 26 20.96 4.44 -10.43
N GLY A 27 21.29 5.08 -11.57
CA GLY A 27 20.94 6.47 -11.83
C GLY A 27 19.43 6.71 -11.78
N LYS A 28 18.65 5.84 -12.44
CA LYS A 28 17.18 5.89 -12.43
C LYS A 28 16.62 5.70 -11.01
N LEU A 29 17.13 4.73 -10.26
CA LEU A 29 16.73 4.49 -8.87
C LEU A 29 17.05 5.67 -7.95
N GLN A 30 18.18 6.34 -8.16
CA GLN A 30 18.54 7.51 -7.37
C GLN A 30 17.61 8.71 -7.66
N VAL A 31 17.19 8.88 -8.92
CA VAL A 31 16.17 9.88 -9.29
C VAL A 31 14.84 9.55 -8.62
N PHE A 32 14.39 8.30 -8.67
CA PHE A 32 13.16 7.87 -8.00
C PHE A 32 13.24 8.07 -6.49
N LYS A 33 14.34 7.67 -5.85
CA LYS A 33 14.58 7.93 -4.43
C LYS A 33 14.44 9.40 -4.09
N TYR A 34 14.95 10.30 -4.94
CA TYR A 34 14.86 11.74 -4.70
C TYR A 34 13.43 12.27 -4.88
N ILE A 35 12.71 11.80 -5.90
CA ILE A 35 11.31 12.18 -6.16
C ILE A 35 10.41 11.72 -5.01
N TYR A 36 10.54 10.47 -4.60
CA TYR A 36 9.67 9.83 -3.62
C TYR A 36 10.18 9.97 -2.16
N LYS A 37 11.25 10.73 -1.90
CA LYS A 37 11.82 10.87 -0.55
C LYS A 37 10.84 11.41 0.50
N GLY A 38 9.81 12.13 0.06
CA GLY A 38 8.76 12.72 0.91
C GLY A 38 7.46 11.92 0.94
N GLU A 39 7.30 10.99 0.00
CA GLU A 39 6.21 10.03 0.03
C GLU A 39 6.59 8.93 1.02
N ARG A 40 6.01 9.00 2.23
CA ARG A 40 6.05 7.85 3.13
C ARG A 40 5.33 6.72 2.41
N LEU A 41 6.05 5.64 2.13
CA LEU A 41 5.45 4.35 1.83
C LEU A 41 4.60 3.96 3.05
N ASP A 42 3.30 4.22 2.94
CA ASP A 42 2.33 3.88 3.94
C ASP A 42 1.63 2.58 3.53
N PHE A 43 2.19 1.47 3.98
CA PHE A 43 1.63 0.14 3.76
C PHE A 43 0.35 -0.12 4.58
N ALA A 44 -0.04 0.83 5.44
CA ALA A 44 -1.21 0.75 6.29
C ALA A 44 -2.24 1.84 5.97
N ALA A 45 -2.05 2.64 4.91
CA ALA A 45 -2.99 3.68 4.51
C ALA A 45 -4.39 3.10 4.25
N ASP A 46 -4.44 1.91 3.66
CA ASP A 46 -5.68 1.18 3.37
C ASP A 46 -6.13 0.28 4.54
N TRP A 47 -5.39 0.27 5.66
CA TRP A 47 -5.70 -0.54 6.86
C TRP A 47 -6.25 0.32 8.01
N ILE A 48 -6.58 1.58 7.76
CA ILE A 48 -7.21 2.43 8.77
C ILE A 48 -8.66 1.98 8.91
N ALA A 49 -8.89 1.04 9.83
CA ALA A 49 -10.22 0.63 10.21
C ALA A 49 -10.92 1.79 10.95
N THR A 50 -12.07 2.19 10.44
CA THR A 50 -12.94 3.22 11.02
C THR A 50 -13.96 2.58 11.97
N GLU A 51 -14.54 3.36 12.89
CA GLU A 51 -15.60 2.85 13.78
C GLU A 51 -16.79 2.26 13.01
N ALA A 52 -17.04 2.75 11.80
CA ALA A 52 -18.06 2.24 10.90
C ALA A 52 -17.78 0.81 10.40
N ASP A 53 -16.50 0.41 10.32
CA ASP A 53 -16.11 -0.94 9.88
C ASP A 53 -16.34 -2.00 10.97
N TYR A 54 -16.49 -1.57 12.23
CA TYR A 54 -16.79 -2.42 13.38
C TYR A 54 -18.25 -2.30 13.86
N GLY A 55 -19.08 -1.50 13.18
CA GLY A 55 -20.49 -1.36 13.50
C GLY A 55 -21.23 -2.66 13.23
N ILE A 56 -21.68 -3.34 14.30
CA ILE A 56 -22.51 -4.56 14.20
C ILE A 56 -23.96 -4.19 13.82
N GLU A 57 -24.35 -2.93 14.05
CA GLU A 57 -25.67 -2.39 13.77
C GLU A 57 -25.57 -1.29 12.70
N GLY A 58 -26.20 -1.48 11.54
CA GLY A 58 -26.21 -0.51 10.44
C GLY A 58 -26.39 -1.15 9.06
N ASP A 59 -26.60 -0.31 8.04
CA ASP A 59 -26.59 -0.73 6.65
C ASP A 59 -25.20 -1.22 6.22
N VAL A 60 -25.15 -2.19 5.29
CA VAL A 60 -23.88 -2.69 4.77
C VAL A 60 -23.10 -1.56 4.08
N THR A 61 -21.86 -1.36 4.50
CA THR A 61 -20.97 -0.35 3.94
C THR A 61 -20.57 -0.69 2.51
N GLN A 62 -20.46 0.33 1.65
CA GLN A 62 -20.02 0.14 0.26
C GLN A 62 -18.63 -0.51 0.19
N SER A 63 -17.74 -0.18 1.14
CA SER A 63 -16.41 -0.77 1.25
C SER A 63 -16.46 -2.30 1.44
N ALA A 64 -17.34 -2.80 2.31
CA ALA A 64 -17.48 -4.25 2.53
C ALA A 64 -18.00 -4.97 1.27
N VAL A 65 -18.92 -4.34 0.52
CA VAL A 65 -19.43 -4.90 -0.75
C VAL A 65 -18.32 -4.96 -1.80
N GLU A 66 -17.55 -3.89 -1.95
CA GLU A 66 -16.44 -3.82 -2.92
C GLU A 66 -15.31 -4.80 -2.56
N GLU A 67 -14.99 -4.95 -1.28
CA GLU A 67 -14.01 -5.93 -0.80
C GLU A 67 -14.45 -7.37 -1.11
N LEU A 68 -15.70 -7.72 -0.82
CA LEU A 68 -16.22 -9.07 -1.06
C LEU A 68 -16.35 -9.38 -2.56
N LEU A 69 -16.73 -8.39 -3.37
CA LEU A 69 -16.76 -8.52 -4.83
C LEU A 69 -15.36 -8.72 -5.41
N SER A 70 -14.39 -7.89 -5.00
CA SER A 70 -13.00 -7.98 -5.47
C SER A 70 -12.31 -9.27 -5.00
N SER A 71 -12.69 -9.79 -3.84
CA SER A 71 -12.22 -11.06 -3.27
C SER A 71 -12.92 -12.29 -3.84
N GLY A 72 -13.97 -12.12 -4.66
CA GLY A 72 -14.77 -13.20 -5.23
C GLY A 72 -15.65 -13.96 -4.21
N LYS A 73 -15.88 -13.38 -3.03
CA LYS A 73 -16.62 -13.97 -1.91
C LYS A 73 -18.12 -13.70 -2.04
N ILE A 74 -18.71 -14.23 -3.11
CA ILE A 74 -20.12 -13.97 -3.47
C ILE A 74 -21.10 -14.57 -2.45
N GLU A 75 -20.79 -15.73 -1.87
CA GLU A 75 -21.63 -16.37 -0.85
C GLU A 75 -21.69 -15.55 0.44
N GLU A 76 -20.55 -15.09 0.94
CA GLU A 76 -20.46 -14.24 2.13
C GLU A 76 -21.22 -12.91 1.93
N LEU A 77 -21.14 -12.34 0.72
CA LEU A 77 -21.88 -11.14 0.35
C LEU A 77 -23.40 -11.39 0.32
N ALA A 78 -23.84 -12.53 -0.23
CA ALA A 78 -25.25 -12.90 -0.26
C ALA A 78 -25.82 -13.13 1.15
N GLU A 79 -25.04 -13.78 2.02
CA GLU A 79 -25.38 -13.98 3.42
C GLU A 79 -25.51 -12.64 4.15
N LEU A 80 -24.52 -11.75 3.99
CA LEU A 80 -24.56 -10.39 4.54
C LEU A 80 -25.82 -9.64 4.11
N LEU A 81 -26.14 -9.62 2.81
CA LEU A 81 -27.34 -8.95 2.31
C LEU A 81 -28.63 -9.57 2.87
N SER A 82 -28.68 -10.89 2.98
CA SER A 82 -29.86 -11.60 3.51
C SER A 82 -30.16 -11.24 4.96
N ASN A 83 -29.12 -11.05 5.79
CA ASN A 83 -29.25 -10.73 7.21
C ASN A 83 -29.87 -9.35 7.47
N ILE A 84 -29.82 -8.43 6.50
CA ILE A 84 -30.39 -7.08 6.62
C ILE A 84 -31.86 -7.06 6.14
N THR A 85 -32.20 -7.94 5.20
CA THR A 85 -33.54 -7.98 4.57
C THR A 85 -34.59 -8.79 5.35
N CYS A 86 -34.18 -9.58 6.35
CA CYS A 86 -35.10 -10.30 7.22
C CYS A 86 -35.16 -9.64 8.61
N PRO A 87 -36.31 -9.03 9.00
CA PRO A 87 -36.53 -8.55 10.36
C PRO A 87 -36.68 -9.70 11.38
#